data_AF-A0A965JLQ0-F1
#
_entry.id   AF-A0A965JLQ0-F1
#
_cell.length_a   1.000
_cell.length_b   1.000
_cell.length_c   1.000
_cell.angle_alpha   90.00
_cell.angle_beta   90.00
_cell.angle_gamma   90.00
#
_symmetry.space_group_name_H-M   'P 1'
#
loop_
_entity.id
_entity.type
_entity.pdbx_description
1 polymer ?
#
loop_
_entity_poly.entity_id
_entity_poly.type
_entity_poly.pdbx_seq_one_letter_code
_entity_poly.pdbx_strand_id
1 'polypeptide(L)'
;MSDLIQRETLEPQDNPLGLEGIEYVEYRTARPQAMGQVLELMGFKPIARHRSREVLLYRQGSMNIIVNAHATAASPAPEAPQLAAMALRVRDAASAHAR
;
A
#
# COMPACT_ATOMS: atom_id res chain seq x y z
N MET A 1 -21.00 6.37 33.19
CA MET A 1 -20.95 5.39 32.09
C MET A 1 -21.39 6.05 30.78
N SER A 2 -20.67 7.09 30.33
CA SER A 2 -20.93 7.79 29.06
C SER A 2 -19.70 8.62 28.67
N ASP A 3 -18.63 8.00 28.16
CA ASP A 3 -17.60 8.78 27.43
C ASP A 3 -16.67 7.92 26.56
N LEU A 4 -17.22 7.11 25.63
CA LEU A 4 -16.37 6.27 24.77
C LEU A 4 -16.69 6.31 23.27
N ILE A 5 -17.54 7.23 22.78
CA ILE A 5 -17.64 7.50 21.34
C ILE A 5 -17.82 9.00 21.12
N GLN A 6 -16.81 9.77 21.47
CA GLN A 6 -16.61 11.09 20.87
C GLN A 6 -15.77 10.86 19.61
N ARG A 7 -16.44 10.43 18.53
CA ARG A 7 -15.82 10.52 17.20
C ARG A 7 -15.64 12.01 16.93
N GLU A 8 -14.40 12.47 16.75
CA GLU A 8 -14.16 13.82 16.27
C GLU A 8 -14.98 14.04 14.99
N THR A 9 -15.96 14.93 15.06
CA THR A 9 -16.68 15.39 13.89
C THR A 9 -15.71 16.27 13.12
N LEU A 10 -15.02 15.70 12.13
CA LEU A 10 -14.19 16.45 11.22
C LEU A 10 -15.11 17.24 10.29
N GLU A 11 -15.05 18.56 10.37
CA GLU A 11 -15.69 19.44 9.38
C GLU A 11 -15.21 19.04 7.98
N PRO A 12 -16.07 19.07 6.94
CA PRO A 12 -15.66 18.77 5.58
C PRO A 12 -14.55 19.72 5.15
N GLN A 13 -13.31 19.23 5.12
CA GLN A 13 -12.18 19.97 4.60
C GLN A 13 -12.19 19.96 3.07
N ASP A 14 -11.69 21.03 2.47
CA ASP A 14 -11.48 21.09 1.03
C ASP A 14 -10.60 19.90 0.58
N ASN A 15 -11.03 19.22 -0.48
CA ASN A 15 -10.30 18.11 -1.10
C ASN A 15 -9.77 18.53 -2.47
N PRO A 16 -8.74 19.40 -2.55
CA PRO A 16 -8.28 20.01 -3.79
C PRO A 16 -7.64 19.01 -4.76
N LEU A 17 -7.16 17.88 -4.25
CA LEU A 17 -6.57 16.79 -5.03
C LEU A 17 -7.62 15.74 -5.45
N GLY A 18 -8.86 15.85 -4.96
CA GLY A 18 -9.89 14.85 -5.20
C GLY A 18 -9.50 13.45 -4.70
N LEU A 19 -8.89 13.37 -3.52
CA LEU A 19 -8.50 12.12 -2.86
C LEU A 19 -9.72 11.22 -2.63
N GLU A 20 -9.60 9.96 -3.02
CA GLU A 20 -10.61 8.91 -2.86
C GLU A 20 -10.10 7.73 -2.03
N GLY A 21 -8.86 7.81 -1.52
CA GLY A 21 -8.28 6.84 -0.60
C GLY A 21 -6.88 6.38 -1.03
N ILE A 22 -6.45 5.25 -0.46
CA ILE A 22 -5.17 4.61 -0.78
C ILE A 22 -5.42 3.57 -1.87
N GLU A 23 -4.67 3.67 -2.96
CA GLU A 23 -4.72 2.67 -4.05
C GLU A 23 -3.88 1.44 -3.70
N TYR A 24 -2.64 1.65 -3.26
CA TYR A 24 -1.79 0.58 -2.73
C TYR A 24 -0.70 1.11 -1.80
N VAL A 25 -0.15 0.19 -1.00
CA VAL A 25 1.09 0.37 -0.25
C VAL A 25 2.12 -0.64 -0.77
N GLU A 26 3.34 -0.19 -1.03
CA GLU A 26 4.45 -1.05 -1.48
C GLU A 26 5.49 -1.21 -0.37
N TYR A 27 5.76 -2.46 -0.01
CA TYR A 27 6.86 -2.85 0.84
C TYR A 27 7.98 -3.47 0.02
N ARG A 28 9.21 -3.11 0.36
CA ARG A 28 10.41 -3.72 -0.20
C ARG A 28 11.09 -4.60 0.85
N THR A 29 11.48 -5.81 0.47
CA THR A 29 12.17 -6.75 1.37
C THR A 29 12.91 -7.85 0.63
N ALA A 30 14.04 -8.32 1.17
CA ALA A 30 14.74 -9.53 0.73
C ALA A 30 14.05 -10.83 1.18
N ARG A 31 12.99 -10.76 2.03
CA ARG A 31 12.27 -11.92 2.57
C ARG A 31 10.78 -11.90 2.17
N PRO A 32 10.44 -11.97 0.87
CA PRO A 32 9.05 -11.84 0.40
C PRO A 32 8.13 -12.95 0.90
N GLN A 33 8.65 -14.16 1.15
CA GLN A 33 7.86 -15.28 1.67
C GLN A 33 7.44 -15.04 3.13
N ALA A 34 8.34 -14.53 3.97
CA ALA A 34 8.03 -14.20 5.35
C ALA A 34 6.99 -13.06 5.42
N MET A 35 7.14 -12.03 4.58
CA MET A 35 6.13 -10.98 4.46
C MET A 35 4.79 -11.53 3.96
N GLY A 36 4.81 -12.39 2.94
CA GLY A 36 3.61 -13.05 2.41
C GLY A 36 2.84 -13.85 3.46
N GLN A 37 3.55 -14.62 4.30
CA GLN A 37 2.93 -15.37 5.40
C GLN A 37 2.20 -14.44 6.39
N VAL A 38 2.82 -13.31 6.76
CA VAL A 38 2.18 -12.33 7.65
C VAL A 38 0.94 -11.71 6.99
N LEU A 39 1.02 -11.38 5.70
CA LEU A 39 -0.11 -10.85 4.94
C LEU A 39 -1.27 -11.86 4.87
N GLU A 40 -0.97 -13.13 4.60
CA GLU A 40 -1.97 -14.19 4.55
C GLU A 40 -2.64 -14.43 5.91
N LEU A 41 -1.88 -14.36 7.01
CA LEU A 41 -2.43 -14.41 8.38
C LEU A 41 -3.39 -13.23 8.67
N MET A 42 -3.15 -12.08 8.05
CA MET A 42 -4.06 -10.91 8.15
C MET A 42 -5.25 -11.00 7.19
N GLY A 43 -5.35 -12.05 6.37
CA GLY A 43 -6.47 -12.29 5.45
C GLY A 43 -6.28 -11.71 4.05
N PHE A 44 -5.08 -11.24 3.70
CA PHE A 44 -4.73 -10.92 2.32
C PHE A 44 -4.50 -12.20 1.51
N LYS A 45 -4.68 -12.11 0.19
CA LYS A 45 -4.34 -13.19 -0.74
C LYS A 45 -3.47 -12.67 -1.86
N PRO A 46 -2.46 -13.43 -2.33
CA PRO A 46 -1.74 -13.07 -3.54
C PRO A 46 -2.69 -13.20 -4.74
N ILE A 47 -2.85 -12.13 -5.52
CA ILE A 47 -3.77 -12.08 -6.66
C ILE A 47 -3.08 -11.83 -7.99
N ALA A 48 -1.84 -11.32 -7.99
CA ALA A 48 -1.06 -11.14 -9.20
C ALA A 48 0.45 -11.18 -8.91
N ARG A 49 1.22 -11.47 -9.96
CA ARG A 49 2.68 -11.44 -9.94
C ARG A 49 3.16 -10.64 -11.15
N HIS A 50 4.19 -9.83 -10.97
CA HIS A 50 4.84 -9.15 -12.08
C HIS A 50 5.57 -10.16 -12.99
N ARG A 51 5.46 -9.99 -14.31
CA ARG A 51 5.97 -10.97 -15.29
C ARG A 51 7.49 -11.20 -15.30
N SER A 52 8.27 -10.20 -14.89
CA SER A 52 9.74 -10.22 -15.04
C SER A 52 10.50 -9.73 -13.81
N ARG A 53 9.80 -9.42 -12.71
CA ARG A 53 10.40 -8.89 -11.48
C ARG A 53 9.80 -9.64 -10.32
N GLU A 54 10.55 -9.76 -9.23
CA GLU A 54 10.08 -10.39 -8.00
C GLU A 54 9.14 -9.44 -7.26
N VAL A 55 7.93 -9.28 -7.79
CA VAL A 55 6.91 -8.38 -7.25
C VAL A 55 5.58 -9.13 -7.22
N LEU A 56 4.94 -9.12 -6.06
CA LEU A 56 3.64 -9.76 -5.80
C LEU A 56 2.62 -8.72 -5.37
N LEU A 57 1.40 -8.84 -5.87
CA LEU A 57 0.26 -8.06 -5.42
C LEU A 57 -0.61 -8.93 -4.52
N TYR A 58 -0.83 -8.45 -3.30
CA TYR A 58 -1.74 -9.00 -2.31
C TYR A 58 -2.99 -8.12 -2.17
N ARG A 59 -4.16 -8.74 -1.98
CA ARG A 59 -5.43 -8.03 -1.79
C ARG A 59 -6.27 -8.61 -0.65
N GLN A 60 -6.89 -7.71 0.10
CA GLN A 60 -7.96 -7.98 1.05
C GLN A 60 -9.07 -6.94 0.87
N GLY A 61 -10.24 -7.36 0.40
CA GLY A 61 -11.31 -6.42 0.04
C GLY A 61 -10.83 -5.43 -1.03
N SER A 62 -10.90 -4.13 -0.73
CA SER A 62 -10.41 -3.04 -1.59
C SER A 62 -8.94 -2.67 -1.38
N MET A 63 -8.29 -3.20 -0.34
CA MET A 63 -6.91 -2.83 0.01
C MET A 63 -5.90 -3.65 -0.79
N ASN A 64 -4.89 -2.97 -1.34
CA ASN A 64 -3.78 -3.58 -2.07
C ASN A 64 -2.45 -3.37 -1.36
N ILE A 65 -1.67 -4.44 -1.24
CA ILE A 65 -0.28 -4.41 -0.80
C ILE A 65 0.61 -5.01 -1.88
N ILE A 66 1.64 -4.27 -2.28
CA ILE A 66 2.68 -4.75 -3.18
C ILE A 66 3.87 -5.20 -2.33
N VAL A 67 4.34 -6.42 -2.54
CA VAL A 67 5.60 -6.92 -1.96
C VAL A 67 6.62 -6.99 -3.08
N ASN A 68 7.63 -6.12 -3.00
CA ASN A 68 8.73 -6.01 -3.95
C ASN A 68 10.01 -6.60 -3.35
N ALA A 69 10.44 -7.73 -3.88
CA ALA A 69 11.72 -8.36 -3.55
C ALA A 69 12.75 -8.24 -4.68
N HIS A 70 12.45 -7.45 -5.73
CA HIS A 70 13.36 -7.30 -6.83
C HIS A 70 14.60 -6.51 -6.40
N ALA A 71 15.74 -7.22 -6.35
CA ALA A 71 17.04 -6.67 -6.03
C ALA A 71 17.91 -6.57 -7.28
N THR A 72 18.72 -5.52 -7.34
CA THR A 72 19.79 -5.37 -8.33
C THR A 72 21.10 -5.04 -7.62
N ALA A 73 22.24 -5.17 -8.30
CA ALA A 73 23.54 -4.82 -7.72
C ALA A 73 23.59 -3.36 -7.22
N ALA A 74 22.91 -2.44 -7.92
CA ALA A 74 22.82 -1.02 -7.55
C ALA A 74 21.76 -0.73 -6.48
N SER A 75 20.81 -1.65 -6.26
CA SER A 75 19.73 -1.48 -5.30
C SER A 75 19.40 -2.84 -4.66
N PRO A 76 20.13 -3.25 -3.62
CA PRO A 76 19.81 -4.45 -2.87
C PRO A 76 18.48 -4.28 -2.12
N ALA A 77 17.74 -5.37 -1.91
CA ALA A 77 16.52 -5.35 -1.11
C ALA A 77 16.87 -5.40 0.39
N PRO A 78 16.14 -4.69 1.27
CA PRO A 78 16.44 -4.67 2.70
C PRO A 78 15.97 -5.95 3.41
N GLU A 79 16.71 -6.40 4.42
CA GLU A 79 16.36 -7.59 5.23
C GLU A 79 15.04 -7.45 5.98
N ALA A 80 14.78 -6.27 6.53
CA ALA A 80 13.51 -5.91 7.15
C ALA A 80 12.59 -5.26 6.10
N PRO A 81 11.27 -5.56 6.11
CA PRO A 81 10.32 -4.85 5.27
C PRO A 81 10.35 -3.34 5.51
N GLN A 82 10.48 -2.57 4.43
CA GLN A 82 10.43 -1.11 4.45
C GLN A 82 9.33 -0.61 3.51
N LEU A 83 8.62 0.44 3.93
CA LEU A 83 7.72 1.17 3.04
C LEU A 83 8.55 1.83 1.94
N ALA A 84 8.29 1.47 0.69
CA ALA A 84 9.00 1.98 -0.47
C ALA A 84 8.15 2.99 -1.27
N ALA A 85 6.84 2.75 -1.36
CA ALA A 85 5.92 3.66 -2.02
C ALA A 85 4.51 3.53 -1.45
N MET A 86 3.71 4.57 -1.66
CA MET A 86 2.27 4.56 -1.45
C MET A 86 1.63 5.30 -2.61
N ALA A 87 0.57 4.73 -3.18
CA ALA A 87 -0.23 5.38 -4.20
C ALA A 87 -1.58 5.80 -3.61
N LEU A 88 -1.98 7.01 -3.95
CA LEU A 88 -3.28 7.55 -3.59
C LEU A 88 -4.21 7.45 -4.79
N ARG A 89 -5.46 7.05 -4.54
CA ARG A 89 -6.51 7.16 -5.53
C ARG A 89 -7.00 8.60 -5.54
N VAL A 90 -7.02 9.19 -6.72
CA VAL A 90 -7.50 10.55 -6.96
C VAL A 90 -8.44 10.53 -8.15
N ARG A 91 -9.38 11.48 -8.17
CA ARG A 91 -10.34 11.63 -9.26
C ARG A 91 -9.66 11.90 -10.61
N ASP A 92 -8.61 12.71 -10.62
CA ASP A 92 -7.79 13.02 -11.80
C ASP A 92 -6.31 13.07 -11.40
N ALA A 93 -5.55 12.07 -11.84
CA ALA A 93 -4.13 11.94 -11.52
C ALA A 93 -3.25 13.04 -12.17
N ALA A 94 -3.60 13.48 -13.37
CA ALA A 94 -2.83 14.53 -14.06
C ALA A 94 -3.06 15.88 -13.38
N SER A 95 -4.31 16.19 -13.04
CA SER A 95 -4.65 17.41 -12.30
C SER A 95 -4.04 17.40 -10.89
N ALA A 96 -4.09 16.26 -10.18
CA ALA A 96 -3.50 16.14 -8.84
C ALA A 96 -1.97 16.28 -8.85
N HIS A 97 -1.29 15.74 -9.87
CA HIS A 97 0.17 15.84 -10.01
C HIS A 97 0.65 17.24 -10.45
N ALA A 98 -0.18 18.00 -11.17
CA ALA A 98 0.19 19.33 -11.67
C ALA A 98 0.05 20.46 -10.63
N ARG A 99 -0.49 20.16 -9.44
CA ARG A 99 -0.61 21.10 -8.32
C ARG A 99 0.64 21.11 -7.45
#